data_AF-A0A0S3S9J8-F1
#
_entry.id   AF-A0A0S3S9J8-F1
#
_cell.length_a   1.000
_cell.length_b   1.000
_cell.length_c   1.000
_cell.angle_alpha   90.00
_cell.angle_beta   90.00
_cell.angle_gamma   90.00
#
_symmetry.space_group_name_H-M   'P 1'
#
loop_
_entity.id
_entity.type
_entity.pdbx_description
1 polymer ?
#
loop_
_entity_poly.entity_id
_entity_poly.type
_entity_poly.pdbx_seq_one_letter_code
_entity_poly.pdbx_strand_id
1 'polypeptide(L)'
;MFGWYMEPLTSRKYPVSMCDLVGNQLPEFSEKESELLADSIYFLGLNYYTTYYATDAPKASQPSYTTDSDGQLLSKEIFIYQLFRLCVDQYLEITLIFVFS
;
A
#
# COMPACT_ATOMS: atom_id res chain seq x y z
N MET A 1 0.31 5.01 1.85
CA MET A 1 -0.31 4.07 2.81
C MET A 1 0.63 2.95 3.25
N PHE A 2 1.23 2.14 2.36
CA PHE A 2 2.10 1.02 2.74
C PHE A 2 3.20 1.36 3.77
N GLY A 3 3.93 2.46 3.54
CA GLY A 3 5.03 2.89 4.41
C GLY A 3 4.61 3.22 5.85
N TRP A 4 3.33 3.54 6.10
CA TRP A 4 2.85 3.81 7.46
C TRP A 4 3.07 2.60 8.37
N TYR A 5 2.86 1.39 7.86
CA TYR A 5 3.01 0.16 8.65
C TYR A 5 4.40 -0.45 8.51
N MET A 6 4.96 -0.38 7.30
CA MET A 6 6.21 -1.07 7.01
C MET A 6 7.43 -0.38 7.59
N GLU A 7 7.46 0.95 7.59
CA GLU A 7 8.60 1.70 8.10
C GLU A 7 8.78 1.48 9.62
N PRO A 8 7.74 1.50 10.47
CA PRO A 8 7.89 1.12 11.88
C PRO A 8 8.40 -0.31 12.07
N LEU A 9 8.03 -1.24 11.20
CA LEU A 9 8.46 -2.63 11.34
C LEU A 9 9.91 -2.85 10.89
N THR A 10 10.48 -1.98 10.06
CA THR A 10 11.87 -2.09 9.58
C THR A 10 12.83 -1.16 10.33
N SER A 11 12.45 0.10 10.52
CA SER A 11 13.29 1.15 11.09
C SER A 11 12.87 1.58 12.50
N ARG A 12 11.75 1.02 13.02
CA ARG A 12 11.17 1.34 14.33
C ARG A 12 10.70 2.79 14.47
N LYS A 13 10.51 3.47 13.33
CA LYS A 13 10.06 4.86 13.25
C LYS A 13 9.02 5.01 12.14
N TYR A 14 8.18 6.03 12.25
CA TYR A 14 7.32 6.40 11.13
C TYR A 14 8.13 7.04 9.99
N PRO A 15 7.61 6.99 8.74
CA PRO A 15 8.21 7.71 7.63
C PRO A 15 8.30 9.20 7.89
N VAL A 16 9.40 9.84 7.47
CA VAL A 16 9.62 11.29 7.64
C VAL A 16 8.45 12.11 7.07
N SER A 17 7.93 11.73 5.90
CA SER A 17 6.79 12.41 5.29
C SER A 17 5.53 12.40 6.15
N MET A 18 5.33 11.36 6.97
CA MET A 18 4.21 11.29 7.90
C MET A 18 4.45 12.16 9.13
N CYS A 19 5.68 12.17 9.65
CA CYS A 19 6.06 13.06 10.75
C CYS A 19 5.88 14.53 10.35
N ASP A 20 6.27 14.90 9.13
CA ASP A 20 6.15 16.27 8.62
C ASP A 20 4.69 16.68 8.38
N LEU A 21 3.87 15.76 7.86
CA LEU A 21 2.47 16.05 7.50
C LEU A 21 1.53 16.04 8.72
N VAL A 22 1.67 15.04 9.59
CA VAL A 22 0.76 14.81 10.73
C VAL A 22 1.23 15.56 11.98
N GLY A 23 2.55 15.71 12.13
CA GLY A 23 3.17 16.40 13.27
C GLY A 23 2.74 15.81 14.62
N ASN A 24 2.33 16.68 15.54
CA ASN A 24 2.02 16.34 16.93
C ASN A 24 0.82 15.38 17.11
N GLN A 25 0.03 15.15 16.06
CA GLN A 25 -1.08 14.18 16.11
C GLN A 25 -0.58 12.74 15.92
N LEU A 26 0.65 12.56 15.43
CA LEU A 26 1.25 11.26 15.25
C LEU A 26 1.81 10.79 16.60
N PRO A 27 1.34 9.67 17.17
CA PRO A 27 1.86 9.17 18.42
C PRO A 27 3.32 8.73 18.25
N GLU A 28 4.13 8.96 19.27
CA GLU A 28 5.50 8.45 19.31
C GLU A 28 5.52 7.06 19.96
N PHE A 29 6.34 6.17 19.41
CA PHE A 29 6.60 4.89 20.06
C PHE A 29 7.45 5.11 21.31
N SER A 30 7.03 4.54 22.44
CA SER A 30 7.91 4.39 23.58
C SER A 30 9.09 3.47 23.22
N GLU A 31 10.19 3.57 23.97
CA GLU A 31 11.37 2.72 23.78
C GLU A 31 10.99 1.23 23.79
N LYS A 32 10.13 0.82 24.72
CA LYS A 32 9.63 -0.55 24.82
C LYS A 32 8.81 -0.99 23.60
N GLU A 33 7.95 -0.11 23.07
CA GLU A 33 7.17 -0.43 21.87
C GLU A 33 8.07 -0.52 20.63
N SER A 34 9.05 0.37 20.52
CA SER A 34 10.06 0.37 19.47
C SER A 34 10.86 -0.95 19.46
N GLU A 35 11.23 -1.45 20.64
CA GLU A 35 11.88 -2.76 20.80
C GLU A 35 10.97 -3.92 20.39
N LEU A 36 9.67 -3.88 20.72
CA LEU A 36 8.73 -4.93 20.32
C LEU A 36 8.53 -5.00 18.79
N LEU A 37 8.74 -3.90 18.09
CA LEU A 37 8.71 -3.87 16.62
C LEU A 37 9.96 -4.55 16.02
N ALA A 38 11.08 -4.59 16.75
CA ALA A 38 12.29 -5.29 16.32
C ALA A 38 11.98 -6.78 16.09
N ASP A 39 12.39 -7.29 14.93
CA ASP A 39 12.29 -8.72 14.58
C ASP A 39 10.87 -9.30 14.69
N SER A 40 9.85 -8.43 14.63
CA SER A 40 8.44 -8.82 14.69
C SER A 40 7.93 -9.46 13.40
N ILE A 41 8.66 -9.31 12.29
CA ILE A 41 8.31 -9.88 10.98
C ILE A 41 9.21 -11.08 10.68
N TYR A 42 8.60 -12.27 10.62
CA TYR A 42 9.23 -13.48 10.09
C TYR A 42 8.84 -13.75 8.63
N PHE A 43 7.65 -13.32 8.23
CA PHE A 43 7.16 -13.41 6.86
C PHE A 43 6.28 -12.19 6.55
N LEU A 44 6.27 -11.77 5.28
CA LEU A 44 5.42 -10.67 4.81
C LEU A 44 4.49 -11.17 3.71
N GLY A 45 3.20 -11.27 4.01
CA GLY A 45 2.16 -11.50 3.01
C GLY A 45 1.67 -10.16 2.44
N LEU A 46 1.69 -10.02 1.10
CA LEU A 46 1.22 -8.82 0.43
C LEU A 46 -0.09 -9.08 -0.30
N ASN A 47 -1.13 -8.35 0.09
CA ASN A 47 -2.40 -8.32 -0.62
C ASN A 47 -2.33 -7.26 -1.71
N TYR A 48 -2.46 -7.68 -2.98
CA TYR A 48 -2.42 -6.79 -4.14
C TYR A 48 -3.64 -7.02 -5.02
N TYR A 49 -4.43 -5.97 -5.23
CA TYR A 49 -5.68 -6.03 -5.99
C TYR A 49 -5.71 -5.07 -7.17
N THR A 50 -5.11 -3.88 -7.03
CA THR A 50 -5.21 -2.81 -8.03
C THR A 50 -4.06 -1.81 -7.88
N THR A 51 -3.93 -0.91 -8.85
CA THR A 51 -3.03 0.24 -8.82
C THR A 51 -3.77 1.52 -9.17
N TYR A 52 -3.30 2.62 -8.60
CA TYR A 52 -3.82 3.96 -8.85
C TYR A 52 -2.72 4.84 -9.42
N TYR A 53 -3.10 5.80 -10.26
CA TYR A 53 -2.25 6.95 -10.51
C TYR A 53 -2.45 7.95 -9.39
N ALA A 54 -1.37 8.61 -8.95
CA ALA A 54 -1.40 9.62 -7.91
C ALA A 54 -0.83 10.94 -8.45
N THR A 55 -1.46 12.05 -8.07
CA THR A 55 -0.99 13.42 -8.31
C THR A 55 -1.20 14.23 -7.04
N ASP A 56 -0.53 15.37 -6.92
CA ASP A 56 -0.75 16.28 -5.79
C ASP A 56 -2.21 16.76 -5.75
N ALA A 57 -2.80 16.72 -4.55
CA ALA A 57 -4.14 17.26 -4.33
C ALA A 57 -4.08 18.77 -4.01
N PRO A 58 -5.11 19.54 -4.39
CA PRO A 58 -5.27 20.88 -3.86
C PRO A 58 -5.51 20.82 -2.35
N LYS A 59 -4.99 21.82 -1.61
CA LYS A 59 -5.20 21.91 -0.16
C LYS A 59 -6.69 21.93 0.18
N ALA A 60 -7.11 20.96 1.00
CA ALA A 60 -8.47 20.91 1.50
C ALA A 60 -8.72 22.07 2.49
N SER A 61 -9.92 22.66 2.42
CA SER A 61 -10.33 23.70 3.36
C SER A 61 -10.75 23.14 4.73
N GLN A 62 -11.12 21.86 4.78
CA GLN A 62 -11.48 21.15 6.00
C GLN A 62 -10.80 19.77 6.01
N PRO A 63 -10.37 19.28 7.19
CA PRO A 63 -9.83 17.93 7.32
C PRO A 63 -10.88 16.88 6.96
N SER A 64 -10.48 15.88 6.18
CA SER A 64 -11.32 14.74 5.81
C SER A 64 -10.44 13.55 5.51
N TYR A 65 -10.90 12.37 5.90
CA TYR A 65 -10.24 11.10 5.58
C TYR A 65 -9.89 10.96 4.08
N THR A 66 -10.74 11.49 3.20
CA THR A 66 -10.54 11.44 1.75
C THR A 66 -9.43 12.36 1.24
N THR A 67 -9.05 13.37 2.02
CA THR A 67 -8.06 14.38 1.66
C THR A 67 -6.77 14.28 2.47
N ASP A 68 -6.75 13.51 3.56
CA ASP A 68 -5.60 13.39 4.48
C ASP A 68 -4.30 12.90 3.83
N SER A 69 -4.39 12.22 2.68
CA SER A 69 -3.20 11.78 1.97
C SER A 69 -2.48 12.88 1.20
N ASP A 70 -3.06 14.09 1.11
CA ASP A 70 -2.61 15.21 0.26
C ASP A 70 -2.35 14.84 -1.21
N GLY A 71 -2.88 13.69 -1.64
CA GLY A 71 -2.77 13.15 -2.99
C GLY A 71 -4.14 12.82 -3.56
N GLN A 72 -4.32 13.09 -4.85
CA GLN A 72 -5.50 12.70 -5.60
C GLN A 72 -5.22 11.37 -6.30
N LEU A 73 -6.01 10.34 -5.96
CA LEU A 73 -5.93 9.03 -6.60
C LEU A 73 -6.90 8.97 -7.79
N LEU A 74 -6.36 8.62 -8.95
CA LEU A 74 -7.12 8.37 -10.17
C LEU A 74 -7.11 6.87 -10.43
N SER A 75 -8.30 6.27 -10.49
CA SER A 75 -8.46 4.84 -10.80
C SER A 75 -7.99 4.57 -12.22
N LYS A 76 -7.20 3.51 -12.41
CA LYS A 76 -7.04 2.87 -13.72
C LYS A 76 -8.30 2.05 -14.00
N GLU A 77 -9.35 2.65 -14.53
CA GLU A 77 -10.53 1.85 -14.92
C GLU A 77 -10.31 0.95 -16.15
N ILE A 78 -9.19 1.06 -16.87
CA ILE A 78 -9.10 0.44 -18.20
C ILE A 78 -8.16 -0.78 -18.29
N PHE A 79 -7.13 -0.90 -17.45
CA PHE A 79 -6.09 -1.92 -17.69
C PHE A 79 -6.25 -3.24 -16.93
N ILE A 80 -6.90 -3.29 -15.77
CA ILE A 80 -6.98 -4.52 -14.98
C ILE A 80 -7.94 -5.53 -15.64
N TYR A 81 -9.08 -5.10 -16.16
CA TYR A 81 -9.96 -5.98 -16.93
C TYR A 81 -9.33 -6.46 -18.24
N GLN A 82 -8.55 -5.62 -18.93
CA GLN A 82 -7.85 -6.01 -20.16
C GLN A 82 -6.69 -6.98 -19.90
N LEU A 83 -5.89 -6.75 -18.85
CA LEU A 83 -4.82 -7.68 -18.44
C LEU A 83 -5.38 -8.97 -17.83
N PHE A 84 -6.49 -8.93 -17.08
CA PHE A 84 -7.13 -10.14 -16.56
C PHE A 84 -7.76 -10.96 -17.69
N ARG A 85 -8.33 -10.34 -18.73
CA ARG A 85 -8.71 -11.06 -19.95
C ARG A 85 -7.51 -11.68 -20.65
N LEU A 86 -6.44 -10.92 -20.91
CA LEU A 86 -5.25 -11.45 -21.58
C LEU A 86 -4.58 -12.57 -20.76
N CYS A 87 -4.55 -12.45 -19.43
CA CYS A 87 -3.99 -13.45 -18.54
C CYS A 87 -4.90 -14.70 -18.49
N VAL A 88 -6.21 -14.56 -18.29
CA VAL A 88 -7.12 -15.71 -18.26
C VAL A 88 -7.20 -16.41 -19.63
N ASP A 89 -7.19 -15.66 -20.73
CA ASP A 89 -7.19 -16.22 -22.09
C ASP A 89 -5.86 -16.96 -22.40
N GLN A 90 -4.73 -16.51 -21.83
CA GLN A 90 -3.41 -17.14 -22.02
C GLN A 90 -3.12 -18.30 -21.03
N TYR A 91 -3.72 -18.29 -19.84
CA TYR A 91 -3.61 -19.36 -18.84
C TYR A 91 -4.64 -20.49 -19.02
N LEU A 92 -5.72 -20.28 -19.79
CA LEU A 92 -6.64 -21.36 -20.16
C LEU A 92 -5.98 -22.39 -21.10
N GLU A 93 -5.01 -21.97 -21.93
CA GLU A 93 -4.23 -22.92 -22.75
C GLU A 93 -3.20 -23.70 -21.93
N ILE A 94 -2.63 -23.09 -20.89
CA ILE A 94 -1.61 -23.74 -20.04
C ILE A 94 -2.25 -24.80 -19.12
N THR A 95 -3.51 -24.61 -18.71
CA THR A 95 -4.22 -25.57 -17.86
C THR A 95 -4.54 -26.88 -18.61
N LEU A 96 -4.64 -26.85 -19.94
CA LEU A 96 -4.87 -28.05 -20.77
C LEU A 96 -3.62 -28.94 -20.96
N ILE A 97 -2.41 -28.42 -20.69
CA ILE A 97 -1.16 -29.19 -20.82
C ILE A 97 -0.91 -30.08 -19.58
N PHE A 98 -1.45 -29.74 -18.41
CA PHE A 98 -1.24 -30.50 -17.17
C PHE A 98 -2.31 -31.57 -16.86
N VAL A 99 -3.32 -31.73 -17.71
CA VAL A 99 -4.36 -32.77 -17.55
C VAL A 99 -4.10 -34.01 -18.45
N PHE A 100 -3.04 -34.01 -19.26
CA PHE A 100 -2.62 -35.15 -20.09
C PHE A 100 -1.13 -35.52 -19.91
N SER A 101 -0.64 -35.61 -18.68
CA SER A 101 0.62 -36.30 -18.35
C SER A 101 0.51 -37.08 -17.05
#